data_AF-A0A554IP27-F1
#
_entry.id   AF-A0A554IP27-F1
#
_cell.length_a   1.000
_cell.length_b   1.000
_cell.length_c   1.000
_cell.angle_alpha   90.00
_cell.angle_beta   90.00
_cell.angle_gamma   90.00
#
_symmetry.space_group_name_H-M   'P 1'
#
loop_
_entity.id
_entity.type
_entity.pdbx_description
1 polymer ?
#
loop_
_entity_poly.entity_id
_entity_poly.type
_entity_poly.pdbx_seq_one_letter_code
_entity_poly.pdbx_strand_id
1 'polypeptide(L)'
;MSDNPSSAANQQERPRVETISPDIGWYLAGFTDGEGSFNVSTVNRNKDFTTGWKIVPTFNISQRDHTILHLFQETLRCGRIHDRGDGVGYYDVRRIDDLIGIVIPFFQRFPLRSVSKRKQFDAFSTMTRLIFEKEHHTFDGLKRILDLRDTIKVARKRKYSTEQILTSFRSRNPQRLYAELRSPSGMI
;
A
#
# COMPACT_ATOMS: atom_id res chain seq x y z
N MET A 1 40.35 3.20 -13.48
CA MET A 1 39.05 3.38 -14.14
C MET A 1 38.53 1.98 -14.43
N SER A 2 37.54 1.52 -13.68
CA SER A 2 36.95 0.19 -13.85
C SER A 2 35.44 0.36 -13.92
N ASP A 3 34.92 0.13 -15.11
CA ASP A 3 33.54 0.35 -15.50
C ASP A 3 32.57 -0.51 -14.70
N ASN A 4 31.55 0.16 -14.18
CA ASN A 4 30.42 -0.47 -13.51
C ASN A 4 29.34 -0.71 -14.60
N PRO A 5 28.96 -1.95 -14.92
CA PRO A 5 27.90 -2.16 -15.90
C PRO A 5 26.56 -1.78 -15.27
N SER A 6 26.04 -0.65 -15.73
CA SER A 6 24.65 -0.22 -15.55
C SER A 6 23.71 -1.39 -15.82
N SER A 7 23.02 -1.86 -14.78
CA SER A 7 21.95 -2.84 -14.92
C SER A 7 20.79 -2.18 -15.69
N ALA A 8 20.79 -2.40 -17.00
CA ALA A 8 19.70 -1.99 -17.88
C ALA A 8 18.39 -2.59 -17.34
N ALA A 9 17.49 -1.71 -16.90
CA ALA A 9 16.17 -2.06 -16.46
C ALA A 9 15.44 -2.75 -17.61
N ASN A 10 14.97 -3.97 -17.36
CA ASN A 10 14.09 -4.70 -18.26
C ASN A 10 12.77 -3.90 -18.38
N GLN A 11 12.68 -3.02 -19.38
CA GLN A 11 11.48 -2.26 -19.71
C GLN A 11 10.49 -3.17 -20.44
N GLN A 12 9.88 -4.09 -19.69
CA GLN A 12 8.74 -4.83 -20.17
C GLN A 12 7.56 -3.85 -20.23
N GLU A 13 6.96 -3.67 -21.42
CA GLU A 13 5.79 -2.81 -21.60
C GLU A 13 4.70 -3.23 -20.60
N ARG A 14 4.27 -2.27 -19.75
CA ARG A 14 3.18 -2.51 -18.80
C ARG A 14 1.89 -2.74 -19.58
N PRO A 15 1.09 -3.76 -19.25
CA PRO A 15 -0.18 -3.96 -19.92
C PRO A 15 -1.06 -2.72 -19.74
N ARG A 16 -1.69 -2.32 -20.85
CA ARG A 16 -2.73 -1.32 -20.85
C ARG A 16 -3.97 -1.96 -20.25
N VAL A 17 -4.46 -1.44 -19.12
CA VAL A 17 -5.67 -1.95 -18.46
C VAL A 17 -6.84 -2.00 -19.43
N GLU A 18 -6.85 -1.15 -20.45
CA GLU A 18 -7.82 -1.04 -21.53
C GLU A 18 -7.91 -2.31 -22.41
N THR A 19 -6.84 -3.10 -22.50
CA THR A 19 -6.81 -4.31 -23.35
C THR A 19 -7.36 -5.55 -22.65
N ILE A 20 -7.66 -5.48 -21.35
CA ILE A 20 -8.24 -6.59 -20.60
C ILE A 20 -9.65 -6.86 -21.13
N SER A 21 -9.96 -8.13 -21.44
CA SER A 21 -11.29 -8.52 -21.91
C SER A 21 -12.35 -8.32 -20.82
N PRO A 22 -13.56 -7.81 -21.13
CA PRO A 22 -14.58 -7.55 -20.12
C PRO A 22 -15.00 -8.77 -19.29
N ASP A 23 -15.06 -9.97 -19.86
CA ASP A 23 -15.40 -11.21 -19.15
C ASP A 23 -14.39 -11.51 -18.03
N ILE A 24 -13.08 -11.46 -18.33
CA ILE A 24 -12.02 -11.63 -17.33
C ILE A 24 -12.04 -10.46 -16.33
N GLY A 25 -12.18 -9.23 -16.81
CA GLY A 25 -12.19 -8.04 -15.95
C GLY A 25 -13.29 -8.07 -14.90
N TRP A 26 -14.53 -8.38 -15.32
CA TRP A 26 -15.66 -8.51 -14.40
C TRP A 26 -15.55 -9.72 -13.49
N TYR A 27 -15.01 -10.85 -13.99
CA TYR A 27 -14.74 -12.03 -13.16
C TYR A 27 -13.76 -11.70 -12.02
N LEU A 28 -12.61 -11.10 -12.32
CA LEU A 28 -11.61 -10.73 -11.31
C LEU A 28 -12.11 -9.65 -10.34
N ALA A 29 -12.91 -8.69 -10.81
CA ALA A 29 -13.53 -7.69 -9.94
C ALA A 29 -14.56 -8.34 -8.99
N GLY A 30 -15.41 -9.24 -9.49
CA GLY A 30 -16.35 -10.01 -8.67
C GLY A 30 -15.65 -10.93 -7.68
N PHE A 31 -14.56 -11.58 -8.09
CA PHE A 31 -13.73 -12.40 -7.19
C PHE A 31 -13.11 -11.53 -6.08
N THR A 32 -12.66 -10.32 -6.41
CA THR A 32 -12.13 -9.36 -5.45
C THR A 32 -13.18 -8.90 -4.43
N ASP A 33 -14.45 -8.75 -4.83
CA ASP A 33 -15.54 -8.44 -3.91
C ASP A 33 -15.65 -9.50 -2.78
N GLY A 34 -15.46 -10.78 -3.12
CA GLY A 34 -15.43 -11.88 -2.16
C GLY A 34 -14.11 -11.98 -1.39
N GLU A 35 -13.04 -12.31 -2.09
CA GLU A 35 -11.77 -12.79 -1.52
C GLU A 35 -10.66 -11.73 -1.45
N GLY A 36 -10.84 -10.59 -2.11
CA GLY A 36 -9.79 -9.57 -2.21
C GLY A 36 -9.65 -8.68 -0.99
N SER A 37 -8.46 -8.12 -0.80
CA SER A 37 -8.16 -7.23 0.32
C SER A 37 -7.34 -6.02 -0.12
N PHE A 38 -7.85 -4.85 0.23
CA PHE A 38 -7.15 -3.57 0.13
C PHE A 38 -6.69 -3.14 1.52
N ASN A 39 -5.38 -3.05 1.74
CA ASN A 39 -4.82 -2.79 3.05
C ASN A 39 -3.66 -1.80 2.99
N VAL A 40 -3.52 -0.99 4.05
CA VAL A 40 -2.34 -0.17 4.29
C VAL A 40 -1.76 -0.57 5.64
N SER A 41 -0.58 -1.19 5.59
CA SER A 41 0.13 -1.65 6.79
C SER A 41 1.22 -0.67 7.21
N THR A 42 1.53 -0.67 8.50
CA THR A 42 2.60 0.13 9.07
C THR A 42 3.65 -0.79 9.66
N VAL A 43 4.88 -0.67 9.17
CA VAL A 43 6.02 -1.48 9.61
C VAL A 43 6.95 -0.57 10.39
N ASN A 44 7.22 -0.95 11.63
CA ASN A 44 8.20 -0.25 12.43
C ASN A 44 9.59 -0.47 11.82
N ARG A 45 10.24 0.63 11.44
CA ARG A 45 11.59 0.67 10.85
C ARG A 45 12.43 1.72 11.57
N ASN A 46 12.34 1.71 12.90
CA ASN A 46 13.00 2.68 13.80
C ASN A 46 14.49 2.87 13.54
N LYS A 47 15.20 1.85 13.01
CA LYS A 47 16.64 1.88 12.75
C LYS A 47 17.00 2.33 11.33
N ASP A 48 16.07 2.19 10.38
CA ASP A 48 16.39 2.26 8.95
C ASP A 48 15.73 3.47 8.24
N PHE A 49 14.79 4.16 8.90
CA PHE A 49 13.99 5.24 8.31
C PHE A 49 14.00 6.48 9.20
N THR A 50 14.13 7.66 8.60
CA THR A 50 14.07 8.96 9.30
C THR A 50 12.74 9.17 10.04
N THR A 51 11.64 8.73 9.44
CA THR A 51 10.30 8.71 10.05
C THR A 51 10.13 7.55 11.04
N GLY A 52 11.01 6.56 10.97
CA GLY A 52 10.96 5.28 11.68
C GLY A 52 9.77 4.37 11.34
N TRP A 53 8.98 4.74 10.32
CA TRP A 53 7.83 3.99 9.87
C TRP A 53 7.84 3.83 8.35
N LYS A 54 7.67 2.60 7.91
CA LYS A 54 7.36 2.29 6.51
C LYS A 54 5.86 2.08 6.37
N ILE A 55 5.24 2.84 5.48
CA ILE A 55 3.83 2.69 5.11
C ILE A 55 3.77 1.83 3.85
N VAL A 56 3.03 0.73 3.90
CA VAL A 56 3.00 -0.26 2.82
C VAL A 56 1.55 -0.50 2.40
N PRO A 57 1.11 0.10 1.29
CA PRO A 57 -0.15 -0.25 0.66
C PRO A 57 0.00 -1.63 -0.01
N THR A 58 -1.04 -2.45 0.07
CA THR A 58 -1.08 -3.79 -0.49
C THR A 58 -2.48 -4.11 -0.98
N PHE A 59 -2.59 -4.47 -2.25
CA PHE A 59 -3.72 -5.23 -2.77
C PHE A 59 -3.33 -6.71 -2.75
N ASN A 60 -4.22 -7.57 -2.25
CA ASN A 60 -3.98 -9.01 -2.26
C ASN A 60 -5.24 -9.84 -2.50
N ILE A 61 -5.03 -11.03 -3.07
CA ILE A 61 -5.99 -12.13 -3.14
C ILE A 61 -5.38 -13.32 -2.41
N SER A 62 -6.13 -13.96 -1.52
CA SER A 62 -5.71 -15.19 -0.84
C SER A 62 -6.58 -16.35 -1.27
N GLN A 63 -5.98 -17.46 -1.70
CA GLN A 63 -6.75 -18.63 -2.14
C GLN A 63 -5.91 -19.91 -2.02
N ARG A 64 -6.55 -21.04 -1.74
CA ARG A 64 -5.90 -22.38 -1.79
C ARG A 64 -5.66 -22.84 -3.22
N ASP A 65 -6.59 -22.52 -4.12
CA ASP A 65 -6.44 -22.77 -5.55
C ASP A 65 -5.57 -21.68 -6.21
N HIS A 66 -4.37 -22.07 -6.65
CA HIS A 66 -3.41 -21.18 -7.28
C HIS A 66 -3.82 -20.75 -8.68
N THR A 67 -4.75 -21.46 -9.34
CA THR A 67 -5.23 -21.12 -10.69
C THR A 67 -5.72 -19.68 -10.74
N ILE A 68 -6.49 -19.27 -9.73
CA ILE A 68 -7.00 -17.90 -9.64
C ILE A 68 -5.88 -16.90 -9.36
N LEU A 69 -4.91 -17.24 -8.51
CA LEU A 69 -3.78 -16.36 -8.21
C LEU A 69 -2.94 -16.10 -9.47
N HIS A 70 -2.69 -17.14 -10.26
CA HIS A 70 -2.02 -17.03 -11.56
C HIS A 70 -2.84 -16.23 -12.56
N LEU A 71 -4.16 -16.42 -12.63
CA LEU A 71 -5.03 -15.61 -13.49
C LEU A 71 -4.93 -14.11 -13.18
N PHE A 72 -4.91 -13.74 -11.90
CA PHE A 72 -4.66 -12.35 -11.49
C PHE A 72 -3.28 -11.85 -11.95
N GLN A 73 -2.24 -12.64 -11.71
CA GLN A 73 -0.86 -12.27 -12.05
C GLN A 73 -0.67 -12.13 -13.57
N GLU A 74 -1.24 -13.03 -14.37
CA GLU A 74 -1.17 -13.01 -15.83
C GLU A 74 -1.97 -11.85 -16.41
N THR A 75 -3.17 -11.59 -15.88
CA THR A 75 -4.04 -10.50 -16.36
C THR A 75 -3.46 -9.13 -16.03
N LEU A 76 -2.99 -8.94 -14.79
CA LEU A 76 -2.47 -7.64 -14.34
C LEU A 76 -0.98 -7.45 -14.65
N ARG A 77 -0.26 -8.52 -14.99
CA ARG A 77 1.20 -8.59 -15.26
C ARG A 77 2.05 -7.84 -14.23
N CYS A 78 1.63 -7.87 -12.97
CA CYS A 78 2.35 -7.32 -11.84
C CYS A 78 2.12 -8.18 -10.60
N GLY A 79 2.68 -7.78 -9.47
CA GLY A 79 2.53 -8.54 -8.23
C GLY A 79 3.35 -9.82 -8.16
N ARG A 80 3.25 -10.51 -7.04
CA ARG A 80 3.99 -11.74 -6.74
C ARG A 80 3.08 -12.75 -6.06
N ILE A 81 3.27 -14.02 -6.41
CA ILE A 81 2.62 -15.14 -5.74
C ILE A 81 3.59 -15.71 -4.70
N HIS A 82 3.09 -16.01 -3.52
CA HIS A 82 3.84 -16.71 -2.49
C HIS A 82 2.92 -17.55 -1.60
N ASP A 83 3.44 -18.65 -1.10
CA ASP A 83 2.71 -19.60 -0.27
C ASP A 83 2.75 -19.26 1.22
N ARG A 84 1.64 -19.59 1.88
CA ARG A 84 1.61 -19.80 3.32
C ARG A 84 1.84 -21.29 3.59
N GLY A 85 2.57 -21.60 4.66
CA GLY A 85 2.93 -22.98 5.01
C GLY A 85 1.75 -23.92 5.35
N ASP A 86 0.50 -23.45 5.29
CA ASP A 86 -0.73 -24.24 5.48
C ASP A 86 -1.52 -24.46 4.17
N GLY A 87 -0.88 -24.22 3.02
CA GLY A 87 -1.42 -24.45 1.68
C GLY A 87 -2.36 -23.36 1.17
N VAL A 88 -2.34 -22.16 1.76
CA VAL A 88 -3.00 -20.97 1.20
C VAL A 88 -1.96 -20.12 0.47
N GLY A 89 -2.18 -19.84 -0.81
CA GLY A 89 -1.38 -18.90 -1.59
C GLY A 89 -1.87 -17.46 -1.48
N TYR A 90 -0.96 -16.52 -1.70
CA TYR A 90 -1.24 -15.09 -1.80
C TYR A 90 -0.72 -14.54 -3.12
N TYR A 91 -1.58 -13.86 -3.86
CA TYR A 91 -1.18 -12.91 -4.89
C TYR A 91 -1.15 -11.50 -4.29
N ASP A 92 0.02 -10.87 -4.25
CA ASP A 92 0.24 -9.56 -3.63
C ASP A 92 0.80 -8.53 -4.61
N VAL A 93 0.19 -7.35 -4.67
CA VAL A 93 0.75 -6.15 -5.31
C VAL A 93 1.11 -5.12 -4.25
N ARG A 94 2.41 -4.84 -4.10
CA ARG A 94 2.95 -3.89 -3.11
C ARG A 94 3.79 -2.77 -3.70
N ARG A 95 4.24 -2.90 -4.95
CA ARG A 95 5.02 -1.87 -5.64
C ARG A 95 4.11 -0.68 -5.90
N ILE A 96 4.53 0.50 -5.45
CA ILE A 96 3.67 1.69 -5.51
C ILE A 96 3.31 2.06 -6.96
N ASP A 97 4.24 1.90 -7.89
CA ASP A 97 4.00 2.20 -9.31
C ASP A 97 3.01 1.22 -9.96
N ASP A 98 2.96 -0.03 -9.49
CA ASP A 98 2.02 -1.03 -10.02
C ASP A 98 0.63 -0.79 -9.44
N LEU A 99 0.55 -0.36 -8.18
CA LEU A 99 -0.72 0.02 -7.56
C LEU A 99 -1.35 1.24 -8.26
N ILE A 100 -0.55 2.28 -8.51
CA ILE A 100 -1.00 3.52 -9.19
C ILE A 100 -1.28 3.28 -10.67
N GLY A 101 -0.41 2.55 -11.36
CA GLY A 101 -0.46 2.41 -12.81
C GLY A 101 -1.33 1.25 -13.33
N ILE A 102 -1.64 0.26 -12.49
CA ILE A 102 -2.33 -0.97 -12.93
C ILE A 102 -3.53 -1.26 -12.03
N VAL A 103 -3.33 -1.46 -10.73
CA VAL A 103 -4.40 -1.95 -9.84
C VAL A 103 -5.53 -0.93 -9.69
N ILE A 104 -5.19 0.34 -9.43
CA ILE A 104 -6.21 1.40 -9.30
C ILE A 104 -6.96 1.59 -10.62
N PRO A 105 -6.30 1.77 -11.78
CA PRO A 105 -7.01 1.86 -13.07
C PRO A 105 -7.86 0.63 -13.39
N PHE A 106 -7.42 -0.58 -13.03
CA PHE A 106 -8.20 -1.81 -13.21
C PHE A 106 -9.56 -1.72 -12.50
N PHE A 107 -9.58 -1.38 -11.22
CA PHE A 107 -10.83 -1.27 -10.45
C PHE A 107 -11.62 0.02 -10.75
N GLN A 108 -11.03 1.02 -11.40
CA GLN A 108 -11.78 2.14 -11.99
C GLN A 108 -12.52 1.69 -13.25
N ARG A 109 -11.91 0.86 -14.09
CA ARG A 109 -12.53 0.31 -15.31
C ARG A 109 -13.56 -0.79 -14.99
N PHE A 110 -13.28 -1.62 -13.99
CA PHE A 110 -14.15 -2.70 -13.52
C PHE A 110 -14.54 -2.46 -12.04
N PRO A 111 -15.50 -1.56 -11.76
CA PRO A 111 -15.85 -1.20 -10.40
C PRO A 111 -16.39 -2.37 -9.59
N LEU A 112 -15.94 -2.44 -8.35
CA LEU A 112 -16.42 -3.38 -7.33
C LEU A 112 -17.92 -3.16 -7.07
N ARG A 113 -18.66 -4.25 -6.88
CA ARG A 113 -20.12 -4.23 -6.65
C ARG A 113 -20.47 -4.21 -5.16
N SER A 114 -19.60 -4.71 -4.28
CA SER A 114 -19.79 -4.59 -2.84
C SER A 114 -19.63 -3.15 -2.36
N VAL A 115 -20.63 -2.63 -1.64
CA VAL A 115 -20.57 -1.28 -1.02
C VAL A 115 -19.38 -1.19 -0.06
N SER A 116 -19.10 -2.24 0.71
CA SER A 116 -18.00 -2.24 1.67
C SER A 116 -16.65 -2.29 0.96
N LYS A 117 -16.50 -3.13 -0.08
CA LYS A 117 -15.24 -3.23 -0.84
C LYS A 117 -14.95 -1.97 -1.63
N ARG A 118 -15.95 -1.32 -2.22
CA ARG A 118 -15.80 0.00 -2.86
C ARG A 118 -15.24 1.04 -1.89
N LYS A 119 -15.84 1.17 -0.70
CA LYS A 119 -15.33 2.12 0.33
C LYS A 119 -13.89 1.81 0.72
N GLN A 120 -13.53 0.53 0.84
CA GLN A 120 -12.14 0.12 1.10
C GLN A 120 -11.21 0.51 -0.05
N PHE A 121 -11.63 0.26 -1.29
CA PHE A 121 -10.88 0.62 -2.49
C PHE A 121 -10.69 2.13 -2.62
N ASP A 122 -11.71 2.94 -2.34
CA ASP A 122 -11.64 4.41 -2.43
C ASP A 122 -10.64 4.97 -1.41
N ALA A 123 -10.74 4.52 -0.16
CA ALA A 123 -9.81 4.88 0.90
C ALA A 123 -8.38 4.41 0.58
N PHE A 124 -8.25 3.17 0.09
CA PHE A 124 -6.98 2.60 -0.36
C PHE A 124 -6.35 3.42 -1.49
N SER A 125 -7.13 3.77 -2.51
CA SER A 125 -6.68 4.55 -3.66
C SER A 125 -6.18 5.92 -3.22
N THR A 126 -6.92 6.58 -2.32
CA THR A 126 -6.56 7.89 -1.76
C THR A 126 -5.24 7.79 -0.97
N MET A 127 -5.13 6.84 -0.03
CA MET A 127 -3.91 6.64 0.74
C MET A 127 -2.72 6.29 -0.16
N THR A 128 -2.92 5.46 -1.18
CA THR A 128 -1.87 5.05 -2.12
C THR A 128 -1.34 6.24 -2.91
N ARG A 129 -2.19 7.18 -3.33
CA ARG A 129 -1.76 8.43 -3.98
C ARG A 129 -0.93 9.31 -3.04
N LEU A 130 -1.37 9.52 -1.80
CA LEU A 130 -0.60 10.25 -0.78
C LEU A 130 0.78 9.61 -0.54
N ILE A 131 0.85 8.27 -0.58
CA ILE A 131 2.11 7.54 -0.42
C ILE A 131 3.01 7.73 -1.65
N PHE A 132 2.44 7.65 -2.86
CA PHE A 132 3.14 7.86 -4.13
C PHE A 132 3.74 9.28 -4.22
N GLU A 133 2.98 10.28 -3.78
CA GLU A 133 3.39 11.69 -3.71
C GLU A 133 4.33 11.99 -2.53
N LYS A 134 4.71 10.97 -1.75
CA LYS A 134 5.60 11.05 -0.59
C LYS A 134 5.07 11.92 0.56
N GLU A 135 3.79 12.23 0.60
CA GLU A 135 3.18 13.03 1.67
C GLU A 135 3.36 12.40 3.07
N HIS A 136 3.44 11.07 3.13
CA HIS A 136 3.69 10.29 4.36
C HIS A 136 5.03 10.59 5.04
N HIS A 137 5.92 11.37 4.41
CA HIS A 137 7.13 11.90 5.04
C HIS A 137 6.88 13.12 5.94
N THR A 138 5.67 13.67 5.93
CA THR A 138 5.25 14.77 6.81
C THR A 138 4.31 14.26 7.89
N PHE A 139 4.22 14.99 9.01
CA PHE A 139 3.31 14.62 10.10
C PHE A 139 1.85 14.66 9.63
N ASP A 140 1.45 15.72 8.92
CA ASP A 140 0.08 15.91 8.48
C ASP A 140 -0.32 14.90 7.39
N GLY A 141 0.57 14.66 6.42
CA GLY A 141 0.35 13.64 5.40
C GLY A 141 0.25 12.23 5.99
N LEU A 142 1.11 11.88 6.96
CA LEU A 142 1.01 10.62 7.68
C LEU A 142 -0.28 10.53 8.49
N LYS A 143 -0.67 11.60 9.20
CA LYS A 143 -1.92 11.65 9.95
C LYS A 143 -3.13 11.42 9.05
N ARG A 144 -3.20 12.11 7.90
CA ARG A 144 -4.27 11.93 6.90
C ARG A 144 -4.38 10.46 6.44
N ILE A 145 -3.25 9.81 6.19
CA ILE A 145 -3.23 8.38 5.81
C ILE A 145 -3.76 7.50 6.95
N LEU A 146 -3.33 7.75 8.20
CA LEU A 146 -3.74 6.94 9.35
C LEU A 146 -5.22 7.13 9.69
N ASP A 147 -5.74 8.35 9.59
CA ASP A 147 -7.16 8.65 9.79
C ASP A 147 -8.02 7.89 8.76
N LEU A 148 -7.64 7.94 7.47
CA LEU A 148 -8.31 7.18 6.41
C LEU A 148 -8.25 5.67 6.65
N ARG A 149 -7.08 5.17 7.05
CA ARG A 149 -6.88 3.75 7.38
C ARG A 149 -7.82 3.31 8.49
N ASP A 150 -8.06 4.14 9.50
CA ASP A 150 -8.93 3.81 10.63
C ASP A 150 -10.42 3.76 10.28
N THR A 151 -10.82 4.35 9.15
CA THR A 151 -12.18 4.16 8.59
C THR A 151 -12.41 2.75 8.01
N ILE A 152 -11.33 2.02 7.68
CA ILE A 152 -11.41 0.68 7.10
C ILE A 152 -11.49 -0.37 8.22
N LYS A 153 -12.59 -1.14 8.23
CA LYS A 153 -12.72 -2.34 9.05
C LYS A 153 -11.78 -3.44 8.56
N VAL A 154 -10.97 -3.97 9.46
CA VAL A 154 -10.05 -5.08 9.19
C VAL A 154 -10.36 -6.25 10.13
N ALA A 155 -10.23 -7.48 9.63
CA ALA A 155 -10.46 -8.68 10.44
C ALA A 155 -9.40 -8.87 11.53
N ARG A 156 -8.15 -8.43 11.29
CA ARG A 156 -7.05 -8.53 12.24
C ARG A 156 -6.79 -7.19 12.90
N LYS A 157 -6.61 -7.21 14.23
CA LYS A 157 -6.21 -6.03 14.99
C LYS A 157 -4.85 -5.52 14.50
N ARG A 158 -4.76 -4.20 14.31
CA ARG A 158 -3.52 -3.52 13.94
C ARG A 158 -2.55 -3.58 15.12
N LYS A 159 -1.27 -3.86 14.83
CA LYS A 159 -0.22 -3.99 15.86
C LYS A 159 0.07 -2.67 16.59
N TYR A 160 0.00 -1.55 15.85
CA TYR A 160 0.27 -0.22 16.37
C TYR A 160 -0.93 0.69 16.13
N SER A 161 -1.30 1.47 17.15
CA SER A 161 -2.34 2.49 17.05
C SER A 161 -1.83 3.73 16.32
N THR A 162 -2.76 4.56 15.84
CA THR A 162 -2.46 5.83 15.19
C THR A 162 -1.69 6.76 16.13
N GLU A 163 -2.07 6.83 17.41
CA GLU A 163 -1.38 7.63 18.42
C GLU A 163 0.08 7.18 18.61
N GLN A 164 0.32 5.86 18.69
CA GLN A 164 1.67 5.31 18.85
C GLN A 164 2.58 5.67 17.66
N ILE A 165 2.04 5.58 16.45
CA ILE A 165 2.77 5.89 15.22
C ILE A 165 3.08 7.39 15.16
N LEU A 166 2.08 8.25 15.38
CA LEU A 166 2.24 9.70 15.32
C LEU A 166 3.15 10.25 16.42
N THR A 167 3.08 9.70 17.63
CA THR A 167 3.95 10.11 18.75
C THR A 167 5.41 9.81 18.45
N SER A 168 5.70 8.60 17.98
CA SER A 168 7.08 8.20 17.62
C SER A 168 7.61 8.89 16.36
N PHE A 169 6.72 9.34 15.48
CA PHE A 169 7.09 10.19 14.34
C PHE A 169 7.52 11.59 14.82
N ARG A 170 6.75 12.21 15.73
CA ARG A 170 7.06 13.56 16.26
C ARG A 170 8.38 13.63 17.00
N SER A 171 8.71 12.62 17.81
CA SER A 171 9.96 12.61 18.58
C SER A 171 11.22 12.49 17.70
N ARG A 172 11.07 12.13 16.43
CA ARG A 172 12.18 12.01 15.46
C ARG A 172 12.31 13.18 14.51
N ASN A 173 11.33 14.07 14.47
CA ASN A 173 11.36 15.22 13.57
C ASN A 173 12.41 16.21 14.09
N PRO A 174 13.53 16.46 13.37
CA PRO A 174 14.65 17.25 13.89
C PRO A 174 14.26 18.70 14.22
N GLN A 175 13.18 19.20 13.62
CA GLN A 175 12.63 20.53 13.94
C GLN A 175 12.17 20.67 15.40
N ARG A 176 11.82 19.57 16.09
CA ARG A 176 11.50 19.59 17.52
C ARG A 176 12.73 19.71 18.42
N LEU A 177 13.87 19.09 18.04
CA LEU A 177 15.14 19.29 18.74
C LEU A 177 15.53 20.77 18.77
N TYR A 178 15.27 21.52 17.69
CA TYR A 178 15.54 22.96 17.64
C TYR A 178 14.46 23.84 18.30
N ALA A 179 13.22 23.38 18.39
CA ALA A 179 12.15 24.11 19.06
C ALA A 179 12.19 23.97 20.60
N GLU A 180 12.57 22.79 21.11
CA GLU A 180 12.73 22.54 22.55
C GLU A 180 14.01 23.18 23.12
N LEU A 181 15.05 23.40 22.30
CA LEU A 181 16.24 24.17 22.65
C LEU A 181 16.02 25.70 22.66
N ARG A 182 14.82 26.19 22.30
CA ARG A 182 14.48 27.62 22.24
C ARG A 182 13.43 28.06 23.26
N SER A 183 12.97 27.19 24.15
CA SER A 183 12.22 27.63 25.33
C SER A 183 13.21 28.25 26.32
N PRO A 184 13.13 29.55 26.65
CA PRO A 184 13.98 30.13 27.66
C PRO A 184 13.64 29.47 29.00
N SER A 185 14.57 28.68 29.53
CA SER A 185 14.60 28.38 30.96
C SER A 185 14.74 29.70 31.71
N GLY A 186 13.72 30.02 32.50
CA GLY A 186 13.81 30.88 33.69
C GLY A 186 14.36 32.29 33.51
N MET A 187 13.47 33.28 33.57
CA MET A 187 13.75 34.46 34.39
C MET A 187 12.73 34.51 35.50
N ILE A 188 13.24 34.19 36.69
CA ILE A 188 12.77 34.71 37.98
C ILE A 188 13.21 36.17 38.02
#